data_AF-A0A969CYG0-F1
#
_entry.id   AF-A0A969CYG0-F1
#
_cell.length_a   1.000
_cell.length_b   1.000
_cell.length_c   1.000
_cell.angle_alpha   90.00
_cell.angle_beta   90.00
_cell.angle_gamma   90.00
#
_symmetry.space_group_name_H-M   'P 1'
#
loop_
_entity.id
_entity.type
_entity.pdbx_description
1 polymer ?
#
loop_
_entity_poly.entity_id
_entity_poly.type
_entity_poly.pdbx_seq_one_letter_code
_entity_poly.pdbx_strand_id
1 'polypeptide(L)'
;MSETVEIPQVSRIEVIASNLDSPRKLSFSPDGALYVAEAGRGGTGASIPSPSQPGASLFYGATGAITRIQDGVAERVVTGLPSLALPDGSDAAGVNDIEFDADGNAYAIIGLASNPANRDDLLQVPDFSQLIAIDNFDGGSSWTRLRDFGAYEQNNNPDGQDIITNLYDLLIEDNTAYVIDTGANVLLSQRAFGGEPTLETIFPTRIERDPLTGEEVVRQPVPTSVAVGPDGAFYVCLVCCWAGH
;
A
#
# COMPACT_ATOMS: atom_id res chain seq x y z
N MET A 1 -2.05 50.32 27.71
CA MET A 1 -2.57 48.95 27.62
C MET A 1 -2.58 48.61 26.14
N SER A 2 -1.83 47.60 25.72
CA SER A 2 -1.83 47.13 24.33
C SER A 2 -2.71 45.88 24.31
N GLU A 3 -3.79 45.91 23.52
CA GLU A 3 -4.59 44.72 23.25
C GLU A 3 -3.98 43.99 22.04
N THR A 4 -3.72 42.70 22.21
CA THR A 4 -3.39 41.80 21.11
C THR A 4 -4.71 41.37 20.47
N VAL A 5 -4.90 41.71 19.20
CA VAL A 5 -6.03 41.23 18.39
C VAL A 5 -5.55 39.99 17.63
N GLU A 6 -6.06 38.82 18.01
CA GLU A 6 -5.90 37.60 17.20
C GLU A 6 -6.86 37.64 16.01
N ILE A 7 -6.30 37.53 14.81
CA ILE A 7 -7.06 37.43 13.57
C ILE A 7 -7.30 35.95 13.29
N PRO A 8 -8.54 35.50 13.01
CA PRO A 8 -8.79 34.11 12.68
C PRO A 8 -7.98 33.70 11.44
N GLN A 9 -7.13 32.67 11.58
CA GLN A 9 -6.53 32.00 10.44
C GLN A 9 -7.65 31.31 9.65
N VAL A 10 -8.00 31.87 8.48
CA VAL A 10 -8.93 31.23 7.56
C VAL A 10 -8.17 30.16 6.81
N SER A 11 -8.37 28.90 7.18
CA SER A 11 -7.86 27.75 6.43
C SER A 11 -8.57 27.67 5.08
N ARG A 12 -7.82 27.77 3.98
CA ARG A 12 -8.32 27.54 2.62
C ARG A 12 -7.96 26.12 2.21
N ILE A 13 -8.95 25.35 1.76
CA ILE A 13 -8.75 24.04 1.13
C ILE A 13 -8.60 24.27 -0.37
N GLU A 14 -7.58 23.66 -0.96
CA GLU A 14 -7.32 23.68 -2.40
C GLU A 14 -7.24 22.25 -2.92
N VAL A 15 -7.87 22.02 -4.09
CA VAL A 15 -7.79 20.74 -4.78
C VAL A 15 -6.61 20.81 -5.74
N ILE A 16 -5.54 20.08 -5.42
CA ILE A 16 -4.30 20.05 -6.23
C ILE A 16 -4.31 18.97 -7.32
N ALA A 17 -5.20 17.98 -7.21
CA ALA A 17 -5.45 16.95 -8.21
C ALA A 17 -6.88 16.41 -8.06
N SER A 18 -7.47 15.95 -9.18
CA SER A 18 -8.80 15.34 -9.23
C SER A 18 -8.85 14.27 -10.32
N ASN A 19 -9.92 13.46 -10.34
CA ASN A 19 -10.08 12.35 -11.29
C ASN A 19 -8.97 11.28 -11.19
N LEU A 20 -8.46 11.09 -9.97
CA LEU A 20 -7.55 9.98 -9.64
C LEU A 20 -8.34 8.69 -9.43
N ASP A 21 -7.76 7.58 -9.84
CA ASP A 21 -8.33 6.25 -9.83
C ASP A 21 -7.92 5.54 -8.53
N SER A 22 -8.80 5.60 -7.53
CA SER A 22 -8.56 5.02 -6.19
C SER A 22 -7.21 5.44 -5.60
N PRO A 23 -6.96 6.75 -5.38
CA PRO A 23 -5.70 7.21 -4.81
C PRO A 23 -5.42 6.53 -3.45
N ARG A 24 -4.15 6.26 -3.20
CA ARG A 24 -3.62 5.62 -1.99
C ARG A 24 -2.66 6.58 -1.30
N LYS A 25 -1.41 6.16 -1.08
CA LYS A 25 -0.39 6.97 -0.43
C LYS A 25 0.22 7.99 -1.37
N LEU A 26 0.92 8.94 -0.75
CA LEU A 26 1.56 10.07 -1.38
C LEU A 26 2.96 10.24 -0.81
N SER A 27 3.92 10.53 -1.67
CA SER A 27 5.31 10.76 -1.29
C SER A 27 5.91 11.90 -2.09
N PHE A 28 6.88 12.59 -1.50
CA PHE A 28 7.66 13.61 -2.18
C PHE A 28 8.95 13.01 -2.70
N SER A 29 9.26 13.26 -3.97
CA SER A 29 10.58 12.99 -4.53
C SER A 29 11.61 14.02 -4.02
N PRO A 30 12.92 13.72 -4.12
CA PRO A 30 13.98 14.66 -3.73
C PRO A 30 13.98 16.00 -4.47
N ASP A 31 13.37 16.07 -5.66
CA ASP A 31 13.19 17.31 -6.44
C ASP A 31 11.96 18.13 -6.00
N GLY A 32 11.18 17.63 -5.04
CA GLY A 32 10.04 18.31 -4.45
C GLY A 32 8.70 18.11 -5.17
N ALA A 33 8.64 17.28 -6.21
CA ALA A 33 7.36 16.88 -6.81
C ALA A 33 6.59 15.93 -5.88
N LEU A 34 5.26 16.02 -5.89
CA LEU A 34 4.39 15.16 -5.12
C LEU A 34 3.90 14.00 -6.01
N TYR A 35 4.07 12.77 -5.55
CA TYR A 35 3.62 11.58 -6.24
C TYR A 35 2.44 10.95 -5.50
N VAL A 36 1.50 10.38 -6.24
CA VAL A 36 0.31 9.70 -5.72
C VAL A 36 0.22 8.32 -6.37
N ALA A 37 0.18 7.28 -5.55
CA ALA A 37 -0.13 5.94 -5.99
C ALA A 37 -1.64 5.82 -6.26
N GLU A 38 -2.01 5.31 -7.43
CA GLU A 38 -3.40 5.06 -7.82
C GLU A 38 -3.61 3.56 -7.98
N ALA A 39 -4.36 2.95 -7.05
CA ALA A 39 -4.65 1.51 -7.09
C ALA A 39 -5.42 1.10 -8.36
N GLY A 40 -6.05 2.05 -9.05
CA GLY A 40 -6.77 1.85 -10.29
C GLY A 40 -8.26 1.59 -10.10
N ARG A 41 -8.88 1.01 -11.13
CA ARG A 41 -10.33 0.75 -11.22
C ARG A 41 -10.63 -0.70 -11.60
N GLY A 42 -9.64 -1.60 -11.54
CA GLY A 42 -9.78 -2.96 -12.07
C GLY A 42 -10.00 -2.97 -13.58
N GLY A 43 -10.74 -3.97 -14.07
CA GLY A 43 -11.06 -4.11 -15.48
C GLY A 43 -12.05 -5.23 -15.77
N THR A 44 -11.90 -5.87 -16.93
CA THR A 44 -12.77 -6.99 -17.38
C THR A 44 -11.97 -8.28 -17.58
N GLY A 45 -10.79 -8.38 -16.99
CA GLY A 45 -9.89 -9.53 -17.09
C GLY A 45 -10.29 -10.68 -16.17
N ALA A 46 -9.30 -11.54 -15.87
CA ALA A 46 -9.45 -12.59 -14.86
C ALA A 46 -9.86 -12.01 -13.50
N SER A 47 -10.47 -12.83 -12.65
CA SER A 47 -11.03 -12.37 -11.39
C SER A 47 -10.67 -13.27 -10.22
N ILE A 48 -10.63 -12.70 -9.03
CA ILE A 48 -10.51 -13.42 -7.77
C ILE A 48 -11.71 -13.11 -6.86
N PRO A 49 -12.00 -13.98 -5.87
CA PRO A 49 -13.01 -13.68 -4.86
C PRO A 49 -12.68 -12.37 -4.14
N SER A 50 -13.69 -11.54 -3.88
CA SER A 50 -13.54 -10.35 -3.04
C SER A 50 -13.30 -10.77 -1.58
N PRO A 51 -12.29 -10.20 -0.90
CA PRO A 51 -12.06 -10.44 0.53
C PRO A 51 -13.09 -9.73 1.41
N SER A 52 -13.74 -8.68 0.91
CA SER A 52 -14.62 -7.79 1.67
C SER A 52 -16.11 -8.06 1.42
N GLN A 53 -16.46 -8.67 0.28
CA GLN A 53 -17.83 -8.89 -0.14
C GLN A 53 -18.07 -10.36 -0.57
N PRO A 54 -18.68 -11.18 0.31
CA PRO A 54 -18.96 -12.58 0.01
C PRO A 54 -19.75 -12.78 -1.29
N GLY A 55 -19.24 -13.64 -2.17
CA GLY A 55 -19.86 -13.96 -3.46
C GLY A 55 -19.61 -12.93 -4.58
N ALA A 56 -18.93 -11.82 -4.29
CA ALA A 56 -18.45 -10.90 -5.31
C ALA A 56 -17.04 -11.28 -5.78
N SER A 57 -16.66 -10.76 -6.96
CA SER A 57 -15.32 -10.95 -7.53
C SER A 57 -14.70 -9.60 -7.87
N LEU A 58 -13.39 -9.49 -7.64
CA LEU A 58 -12.57 -8.38 -8.12
C LEU A 58 -11.99 -8.76 -9.49
N PHE A 59 -12.12 -7.87 -10.47
CA PHE A 59 -11.71 -8.09 -11.84
C PHE A 59 -10.44 -7.33 -12.19
N TYR A 60 -9.53 -8.02 -12.86
CA TYR A 60 -8.25 -7.48 -13.25
C TYR A 60 -8.36 -6.47 -14.40
N GLY A 61 -7.59 -5.40 -14.29
CA GLY A 61 -7.24 -4.52 -15.41
C GLY A 61 -5.92 -3.80 -15.12
N ALA A 62 -5.14 -3.53 -16.17
CA ALA A 62 -3.91 -2.74 -16.08
C ALA A 62 -4.25 -1.24 -15.97
N THR A 63 -4.95 -0.85 -14.90
CA THR A 63 -5.45 0.52 -14.68
C THR A 63 -4.80 1.22 -13.49
N GLY A 64 -3.87 0.57 -12.79
CA GLY A 64 -3.06 1.21 -11.76
C GLY A 64 -2.09 2.22 -12.39
N ALA A 65 -1.78 3.26 -11.64
CA ALA A 65 -0.93 4.34 -12.10
C ALA A 65 -0.17 5.03 -10.96
N ILE A 66 0.83 5.81 -11.33
CA ILE A 66 1.47 6.78 -10.45
C ILE A 66 1.26 8.15 -11.08
N THR A 67 0.62 9.06 -10.34
CA THR A 67 0.44 10.45 -10.72
C THR A 67 1.51 11.32 -10.09
N ARG A 68 2.16 12.17 -10.88
CA ARG A 68 3.01 13.27 -10.41
C ARG A 68 2.22 14.57 -10.40
N ILE A 69 2.39 15.35 -9.34
CA ILE A 69 1.86 16.70 -9.17
C ILE A 69 3.06 17.63 -8.99
N GLN A 70 3.30 18.49 -9.98
CA GLN A 70 4.40 19.45 -9.97
C GLN A 70 3.96 20.74 -10.69
N ASP A 71 4.30 21.89 -10.12
CA ASP A 71 4.00 23.21 -10.69
C ASP A 71 2.51 23.40 -11.06
N GLY A 72 1.60 22.83 -10.26
CA GLY A 72 0.16 22.89 -10.45
C GLY A 72 -0.39 21.96 -11.54
N VAL A 73 0.44 21.07 -12.09
CA VAL A 73 0.05 20.09 -13.11
C VAL A 73 0.05 18.70 -12.49
N ALA A 74 -1.06 17.98 -12.62
CA ALA A 74 -1.19 16.58 -12.25
C ALA A 74 -1.20 15.70 -13.51
N GLU A 75 -0.29 14.73 -13.60
CA GLU A 75 -0.14 13.83 -14.75
C GLU A 75 0.22 12.40 -14.33
N ARG A 76 -0.35 11.40 -15.00
CA ARG A 76 0.03 10.01 -14.82
C ARG A 76 1.36 9.75 -15.53
N VAL A 77 2.41 9.60 -14.74
CA VAL A 77 3.79 9.40 -15.22
C VAL A 77 4.18 7.93 -15.31
N VAL A 78 3.42 7.04 -14.66
CA VAL A 78 3.48 5.59 -14.86
C VAL A 78 2.05 5.09 -15.01
N THR A 79 1.79 4.24 -15.99
CA THR A 79 0.47 3.64 -16.22
C THR A 79 0.58 2.15 -16.51
N GLY A 80 -0.55 1.44 -16.47
CA GLY A 80 -0.58 0.01 -16.78
C GLY A 80 -0.18 -0.90 -15.63
N LEU A 81 -0.01 -0.37 -14.41
CA LEU A 81 0.23 -1.18 -13.22
C LEU A 81 -1.00 -2.08 -12.95
N PRO A 82 -0.80 -3.26 -12.36
CA PRO A 82 -1.88 -4.20 -12.11
C PRO A 82 -2.90 -3.61 -11.13
N SER A 83 -4.18 -3.79 -11.43
CA SER A 83 -5.30 -3.35 -10.61
C SER A 83 -6.40 -4.42 -10.59
N LEU A 84 -7.01 -4.61 -9.43
CA LEU A 84 -8.20 -5.41 -9.20
C LEU A 84 -9.25 -4.49 -8.59
N ALA A 85 -10.50 -4.59 -8.99
CA ALA A 85 -11.60 -3.87 -8.36
C ALA A 85 -12.92 -4.57 -8.60
N LEU A 86 -13.95 -4.20 -7.83
CA LEU A 86 -15.33 -4.56 -8.15
C LEU A 86 -15.73 -3.97 -9.52
N PRO A 87 -16.78 -4.50 -10.19
CA PRO A 87 -17.19 -4.01 -11.52
C PRO A 87 -17.52 -2.50 -11.61
N ASP A 88 -17.83 -1.86 -10.48
CA ASP A 88 -18.07 -0.41 -10.38
C ASP A 88 -16.79 0.41 -10.12
N GLY A 89 -15.63 -0.25 -10.00
CA GLY A 89 -14.33 0.34 -9.71
C GLY A 89 -14.03 0.54 -8.23
N SER A 90 -14.94 0.14 -7.33
CA SER A 90 -14.73 0.20 -5.88
C SER A 90 -13.87 -0.96 -5.36
N ASP A 91 -13.43 -0.84 -4.11
CA ASP A 91 -12.59 -1.85 -3.41
C ASP A 91 -11.33 -2.24 -4.19
N ALA A 92 -10.65 -1.24 -4.76
CA ALA A 92 -9.50 -1.48 -5.62
C ALA A 92 -8.28 -1.99 -4.83
N ALA A 93 -7.57 -2.98 -5.38
CA ALA A 93 -6.24 -3.40 -4.97
C ALA A 93 -5.27 -3.19 -6.13
N GLY A 94 -4.07 -2.69 -5.85
CA GLY A 94 -3.08 -2.31 -6.87
C GLY A 94 -1.88 -1.66 -6.22
N VAL A 95 -1.25 -0.69 -6.91
CA VAL A 95 -0.16 0.08 -6.31
C VAL A 95 -0.68 0.88 -5.10
N ASN A 96 -0.09 0.65 -3.93
CA ASN A 96 -0.49 1.29 -2.68
C ASN A 96 0.42 2.44 -2.30
N ASP A 97 1.70 2.37 -2.70
CA ASP A 97 2.69 3.36 -2.32
C ASP A 97 3.83 3.48 -3.32
N ILE A 98 4.49 4.64 -3.28
CA ILE A 98 5.72 4.95 -4.00
C ILE A 98 6.66 5.73 -3.08
N GLU A 99 7.92 5.32 -3.03
CA GLU A 99 8.98 6.01 -2.29
C GLU A 99 10.23 6.21 -3.15
N PHE A 100 11.06 7.15 -2.73
CA PHE A 100 12.30 7.51 -3.40
C PHE A 100 13.50 7.29 -2.49
N ASP A 101 14.61 6.82 -3.07
CA ASP A 101 15.89 6.83 -2.37
C ASP A 101 16.58 8.21 -2.44
N ALA A 102 17.73 8.34 -1.79
CA ALA A 102 18.51 9.57 -1.76
C ALA A 102 19.06 9.99 -3.13
N ASP A 103 19.17 9.06 -4.08
CA ASP A 103 19.61 9.30 -5.45
C ASP A 103 18.44 9.66 -6.40
N GLY A 104 17.20 9.58 -5.90
CA GLY A 104 15.97 9.85 -6.66
C GLY A 104 15.45 8.64 -7.45
N ASN A 105 15.97 7.43 -7.21
CA ASN A 105 15.38 6.22 -7.77
C ASN A 105 14.05 5.94 -7.08
N ALA A 106 13.06 5.53 -7.86
CA ALA A 106 11.70 5.34 -7.38
C ALA A 106 11.33 3.87 -7.28
N TYR A 107 10.59 3.56 -6.22
CA TYR A 107 10.18 2.21 -5.88
C TYR A 107 8.72 2.22 -5.47
N ALA A 108 7.99 1.18 -5.82
CA ALA A 108 6.58 1.08 -5.49
C ALA A 108 6.22 -0.32 -5.01
N ILE A 109 5.17 -0.40 -4.20
CA ILE A 109 4.61 -1.67 -3.74
C ILE A 109 3.22 -1.88 -4.31
N ILE A 110 2.95 -3.12 -4.72
CA ILE A 110 1.68 -3.53 -5.29
C ILE A 110 1.01 -4.49 -4.30
N GLY A 111 -0.13 -4.08 -3.75
CA GLY A 111 -0.95 -4.88 -2.86
C GLY A 111 -1.90 -5.82 -3.62
N LEU A 112 -2.24 -6.95 -3.02
CA LEU A 112 -3.16 -7.95 -3.58
C LEU A 112 -4.49 -8.04 -2.80
N ALA A 113 -4.45 -7.87 -1.48
CA ALA A 113 -5.58 -8.07 -0.57
C ALA A 113 -6.22 -9.48 -0.71
N SER A 114 -5.39 -10.49 -0.94
CA SER A 114 -5.84 -11.87 -1.11
C SER A 114 -4.72 -12.86 -0.79
N ASN A 115 -5.07 -14.15 -0.78
CA ASN A 115 -4.09 -15.22 -0.77
C ASN A 115 -3.27 -15.18 -2.08
N PRO A 116 -1.93 -15.13 -2.03
CA PRO A 116 -1.08 -15.15 -3.23
C PRO A 116 -1.30 -16.35 -4.15
N ALA A 117 -1.81 -17.49 -3.67
CA ALA A 117 -2.22 -18.60 -4.53
C ALA A 117 -3.32 -18.20 -5.52
N ASN A 118 -4.23 -17.27 -5.16
CA ASN A 118 -5.22 -16.75 -6.09
C ASN A 118 -4.57 -15.93 -7.22
N ARG A 119 -3.48 -15.21 -6.93
CA ARG A 119 -2.69 -14.51 -7.95
C ARG A 119 -2.04 -15.52 -8.91
N ASP A 120 -1.47 -16.58 -8.37
CA ASP A 120 -0.68 -17.55 -9.12
C ASP A 120 -1.56 -18.51 -9.94
N ASP A 121 -2.67 -18.97 -9.37
CA ASP A 121 -3.53 -19.99 -9.96
C ASP A 121 -4.72 -19.42 -10.77
N LEU A 122 -5.29 -18.28 -10.33
CA LEU A 122 -6.51 -17.72 -10.92
C LEU A 122 -6.24 -16.51 -11.81
N LEU A 123 -5.47 -15.52 -11.33
CA LEU A 123 -5.17 -14.31 -12.11
C LEU A 123 -4.08 -14.52 -13.14
N GLN A 124 -3.04 -15.26 -12.76
CA GLN A 124 -1.80 -15.42 -13.53
C GLN A 124 -1.12 -14.09 -13.86
N VAL A 125 -1.23 -13.11 -12.96
CA VAL A 125 -0.59 -11.80 -13.03
C VAL A 125 0.45 -11.71 -11.91
N PRO A 126 1.72 -12.04 -12.17
CA PRO A 126 2.76 -12.14 -11.13
C PRO A 126 3.17 -10.78 -10.53
N ASP A 127 2.64 -9.68 -11.06
CA ASP A 127 2.99 -8.32 -10.64
C ASP A 127 2.34 -7.88 -9.31
N PHE A 128 1.37 -8.63 -8.80
CA PHE A 128 0.79 -8.40 -7.46
C PHE A 128 1.70 -8.92 -6.34
N SER A 129 1.63 -8.29 -5.17
CA SER A 129 2.45 -8.61 -3.97
C SER A 129 3.95 -8.41 -4.24
N GLN A 130 4.27 -7.41 -5.04
CA GLN A 130 5.64 -7.12 -5.47
C GLN A 130 6.12 -5.77 -4.92
N LEU A 131 7.41 -5.73 -4.56
CA LEU A 131 8.20 -4.50 -4.61
C LEU A 131 8.76 -4.36 -6.02
N ILE A 132 8.59 -3.18 -6.64
CA ILE A 132 9.07 -2.87 -7.98
C ILE A 132 9.95 -1.61 -7.97
N ALA A 133 10.91 -1.53 -8.90
CA ALA A 133 11.58 -0.28 -9.27
C ALA A 133 10.86 0.31 -10.48
N ILE A 134 10.66 1.63 -10.48
CA ILE A 134 10.13 2.35 -11.64
C ILE A 134 11.31 2.72 -12.53
N ASP A 135 11.29 2.25 -13.78
CA ASP A 135 12.43 2.49 -14.68
C ASP A 135 12.35 3.89 -15.33
N ASN A 136 11.13 4.35 -15.66
CA ASN A 136 10.90 5.60 -16.37
C ASN A 136 9.58 6.26 -15.94
N PHE A 137 9.55 7.60 -16.04
CA PHE A 137 8.39 8.46 -15.76
C PHE A 137 7.85 9.12 -17.05
N ASP A 138 7.64 8.33 -18.10
CA ASP A 138 7.24 8.80 -19.43
C ASP A 138 5.74 8.59 -19.76
N GLY A 139 4.95 8.20 -18.75
CA GLY A 139 3.53 7.84 -18.89
C GLY A 139 3.31 6.40 -19.36
N GLY A 140 4.37 5.65 -19.65
CA GLY A 140 4.33 4.26 -20.10
C GLY A 140 4.28 3.23 -18.97
N SER A 141 4.50 1.98 -19.36
CA SER A 141 4.49 0.80 -18.50
C SER A 141 5.88 0.17 -18.39
N SER A 142 6.81 0.87 -17.70
CA SER A 142 8.19 0.41 -17.52
C SER A 142 8.55 0.34 -16.04
N TRP A 143 8.67 -0.88 -15.53
CA TRP A 143 9.13 -1.17 -14.18
C TRP A 143 9.80 -2.55 -14.12
N THR A 144 10.63 -2.72 -13.10
CA THR A 144 11.34 -3.96 -12.82
C THR A 144 10.85 -4.55 -11.50
N ARG A 145 10.43 -5.82 -11.50
CA ARG A 145 10.14 -6.56 -10.25
C ARG A 145 11.42 -6.77 -9.45
N LEU A 146 11.41 -6.32 -8.21
CA LEU A 146 12.50 -6.52 -7.28
C LEU A 146 12.22 -7.71 -6.39
N ARG A 147 11.06 -7.79 -5.74
CA ARG A 147 10.73 -8.95 -4.88
C ARG A 147 9.27 -9.31 -4.78
N ASP A 148 9.06 -10.62 -4.68
CA ASP A 148 7.79 -11.26 -4.45
C ASP A 148 7.57 -11.53 -2.95
N PHE A 149 6.81 -10.65 -2.31
CA PHE A 149 6.39 -10.82 -0.92
C PHE A 149 5.25 -11.86 -0.80
N GLY A 150 4.49 -12.09 -1.88
CA GLY A 150 3.51 -13.17 -1.96
C GLY A 150 4.15 -14.55 -1.84
N ALA A 151 5.31 -14.75 -2.46
CA ALA A 151 6.09 -15.98 -2.31
C ALA A 151 6.67 -16.11 -0.89
N TYR A 152 7.13 -15.00 -0.28
CA TYR A 152 7.62 -15.01 1.09
C TYR A 152 6.52 -15.45 2.07
N GLU A 153 5.33 -14.87 1.96
CA GLU A 153 4.20 -15.18 2.84
C GLU A 153 3.77 -16.65 2.72
N GLN A 154 3.63 -17.15 1.50
CA GLN A 154 3.30 -18.57 1.26
C GLN A 154 4.30 -19.55 1.88
N ASN A 155 5.58 -19.21 1.87
CA ASN A 155 6.64 -20.11 2.34
C ASN A 155 6.89 -20.02 3.85
N ASN A 156 6.60 -18.87 4.48
CA ASN A 156 7.01 -18.59 5.85
C ASN A 156 5.86 -18.39 6.82
N ASN A 157 4.71 -17.84 6.38
CA ASN A 157 3.54 -17.48 7.19
C ASN A 157 3.94 -17.02 8.63
N PRO A 158 4.64 -15.89 8.74
CA PRO A 158 5.33 -15.49 9.97
C PRO A 158 4.39 -15.25 11.15
N ASP A 159 3.17 -14.76 10.91
CA ASP A 159 2.17 -14.54 11.96
C ASP A 159 1.34 -15.80 12.30
N GLY A 160 1.48 -16.85 11.49
CA GLY A 160 0.80 -18.14 11.64
C GLY A 160 -0.71 -18.09 11.43
N GLN A 161 -1.23 -17.01 10.82
CA GLN A 161 -2.65 -16.83 10.52
C GLN A 161 -2.95 -17.26 9.06
N ASP A 162 -4.01 -16.70 8.49
CA ASP A 162 -4.35 -16.91 7.08
C ASP A 162 -3.26 -16.32 6.18
N ILE A 163 -2.86 -17.09 5.16
CA ILE A 163 -1.86 -16.66 4.18
C ILE A 163 -2.50 -15.62 3.26
N ILE A 164 -2.33 -14.35 3.60
CA ILE A 164 -2.89 -13.19 2.88
C ILE A 164 -1.80 -12.12 2.79
N THR A 165 -1.66 -11.51 1.62
CA THR A 165 -0.77 -10.34 1.47
C THR A 165 -1.52 -9.12 1.01
N ASN A 166 -1.07 -7.98 1.50
CA ASN A 166 -1.42 -6.67 1.00
C ASN A 166 -0.34 -5.68 1.43
N LEU A 167 0.72 -5.57 0.63
CA LEU A 167 1.76 -4.57 0.86
C LEU A 167 1.11 -3.18 0.87
N TYR A 168 1.24 -2.45 1.98
CA TYR A 168 0.42 -1.27 2.23
C TYR A 168 1.23 0.01 2.39
N ASP A 169 2.36 -0.04 3.11
CA ASP A 169 3.28 1.10 3.27
C ASP A 169 4.70 0.70 2.90
N LEU A 170 5.40 1.61 2.24
CA LEU A 170 6.79 1.49 1.90
C LEU A 170 7.56 2.63 2.57
N LEU A 171 8.70 2.29 3.16
CA LEU A 171 9.68 3.27 3.63
C LEU A 171 11.04 2.89 3.06
N ILE A 172 11.74 3.86 2.48
CA ILE A 172 13.11 3.67 2.02
C ILE A 172 14.04 4.48 2.91
N GLU A 173 14.94 3.79 3.59
CA GLU A 173 15.95 4.39 4.44
C GLU A 173 17.25 3.58 4.33
N ASP A 174 18.39 4.27 4.22
CA ASP A 174 19.73 3.65 4.17
C ASP A 174 19.83 2.45 3.22
N ASN A 175 19.31 2.62 2.00
CA ASN A 175 19.28 1.61 0.94
C ASN A 175 18.55 0.32 1.39
N THR A 176 17.51 0.46 2.21
CA THR A 176 16.69 -0.63 2.73
C THR A 176 15.22 -0.27 2.51
N ALA A 177 14.47 -1.19 1.90
CA ALA A 177 13.02 -1.09 1.80
C ALA A 177 12.39 -1.73 3.03
N TYR A 178 11.68 -0.95 3.82
CA TYR A 178 10.82 -1.41 4.91
C TYR A 178 9.39 -1.47 4.38
N VAL A 179 8.78 -2.64 4.44
CA VAL A 179 7.48 -2.91 3.83
C VAL A 179 6.53 -3.42 4.90
N ILE A 180 5.42 -2.69 5.07
CA ILE A 180 4.29 -3.16 5.87
C ILE A 180 3.44 -4.06 4.98
N ASP A 181 3.34 -5.34 5.34
CA ASP A 181 2.31 -6.22 4.79
C ASP A 181 1.12 -6.25 5.75
N THR A 182 0.05 -5.55 5.37
CA THR A 182 -1.14 -5.50 6.22
C THR A 182 -1.95 -6.79 6.19
N GLY A 183 -1.79 -7.63 5.17
CA GLY A 183 -2.45 -8.92 5.08
C GLY A 183 -1.84 -9.94 6.05
N ALA A 184 -0.52 -9.87 6.21
CA ALA A 184 0.26 -10.78 7.05
C ALA A 184 0.60 -10.22 8.45
N ASN A 185 0.11 -9.02 8.79
CA ASN A 185 0.38 -8.35 10.08
C ASN A 185 1.89 -8.25 10.42
N VAL A 186 2.74 -7.95 9.44
CA VAL A 186 4.19 -7.87 9.65
C VAL A 186 4.81 -6.58 9.12
N LEU A 187 5.96 -6.24 9.68
CA LEU A 187 6.95 -5.36 9.06
C LEU A 187 8.12 -6.23 8.58
N LEU A 188 8.41 -6.13 7.28
CA LEU A 188 9.52 -6.79 6.63
C LEU A 188 10.54 -5.74 6.17
N SER A 189 11.80 -6.11 6.09
CA SER A 189 12.84 -5.29 5.46
C SER A 189 13.52 -6.03 4.33
N GLN A 190 14.03 -5.25 3.37
CA GLN A 190 14.87 -5.75 2.31
C GLN A 190 16.02 -4.78 2.03
N ARG A 191 17.22 -5.20 2.43
CA ARG A 191 18.44 -4.41 2.22
C ARG A 191 18.94 -4.50 0.77
N ALA A 192 19.45 -3.39 0.26
CA ALA A 192 20.05 -3.25 -1.07
C ALA A 192 19.14 -3.72 -2.22
N PHE A 193 17.82 -3.79 -1.97
CA PHE A 193 16.83 -4.34 -2.90
C PHE A 193 17.23 -5.77 -3.40
N GLY A 194 18.03 -6.45 -2.57
CA GLY A 194 18.83 -7.65 -2.80
C GLY A 194 18.51 -8.72 -1.75
N GLY A 195 18.47 -10.02 -2.11
CA GLY A 195 18.20 -11.12 -1.16
C GLY A 195 16.75 -11.27 -0.67
N GLU A 196 16.54 -12.24 0.21
CA GLU A 196 15.23 -12.56 0.81
C GLU A 196 14.75 -11.47 1.79
N PRO A 197 13.44 -11.22 1.91
CA PRO A 197 12.89 -10.38 2.95
C PRO A 197 13.31 -10.86 4.35
N THR A 198 13.64 -9.91 5.22
CA THR A 198 13.92 -10.14 6.64
C THR A 198 12.71 -9.72 7.47
N LEU A 199 12.28 -10.57 8.40
CA LEU A 199 11.22 -10.25 9.34
C LEU A 199 11.75 -9.32 10.43
N GLU A 200 11.24 -8.10 10.49
CA GLU A 200 11.59 -7.13 11.54
C GLU A 200 10.68 -7.31 12.76
N THR A 201 9.36 -7.41 12.54
CA THR A 201 8.41 -7.67 13.61
C THR A 201 7.10 -8.24 13.10
N ILE A 202 6.43 -9.00 13.98
CA ILE A 202 5.04 -9.41 13.84
C ILE A 202 4.19 -8.52 14.76
N PHE A 203 3.06 -8.05 14.27
CA PHE A 203 2.06 -7.38 15.08
C PHE A 203 1.05 -8.44 15.52
N PRO A 204 1.03 -8.83 16.82
CA PRO A 204 0.19 -9.94 17.26
C PRO A 204 -1.27 -9.52 17.39
N THR A 205 -2.16 -10.42 16.98
CA THR A 205 -3.59 -10.39 17.31
C THR A 205 -3.79 -10.31 18.82
N ARG A 206 -4.80 -9.57 19.25
CA ARG A 206 -5.12 -9.39 20.68
C ARG A 206 -6.55 -9.84 20.97
N ILE A 207 -6.77 -10.38 22.16
CA ILE A 207 -8.12 -10.61 22.68
C ILE A 207 -8.49 -9.40 23.52
N GLU A 208 -9.61 -8.78 23.18
CA GLU A 208 -10.09 -7.56 23.79
C GLU A 208 -11.55 -7.76 24.21
N ARG A 209 -11.97 -7.12 25.30
CA ARG A 209 -13.35 -7.20 25.75
C ARG A 209 -14.15 -6.07 25.10
N ASP A 210 -15.20 -6.42 24.36
CA ASP A 210 -16.13 -5.45 23.80
C ASP A 210 -16.80 -4.66 24.95
N PRO A 211 -16.66 -3.32 25.00
CA PRO A 211 -17.23 -2.51 26.08
C PRO A 211 -18.77 -2.44 26.04
N LEU A 212 -19.40 -2.76 24.91
CA LEU A 212 -20.86 -2.73 24.74
C LEU A 212 -21.50 -4.08 25.09
N THR A 213 -20.93 -5.18 24.64
CA THR A 213 -21.50 -6.53 24.83
C THR A 213 -20.85 -7.30 25.99
N GLY A 214 -19.63 -6.93 26.38
CA GLY A 214 -18.84 -7.63 27.38
C GLY A 214 -18.21 -8.94 26.87
N GLU A 215 -18.39 -9.29 25.60
CA GLU A 215 -17.81 -10.50 24.99
C GLU A 215 -16.32 -10.32 24.68
N GLU A 216 -15.58 -11.42 24.66
CA GLU A 216 -14.19 -11.42 24.20
C GLU A 216 -14.17 -11.50 22.68
N VAL A 217 -13.49 -10.55 22.06
CA VAL A 217 -13.40 -10.43 20.61
C VAL A 217 -11.93 -10.43 20.21
N VAL A 218 -11.66 -11.15 19.12
CA VAL A 218 -10.35 -11.17 18.50
C VAL A 218 -10.17 -9.87 17.71
N ARG A 219 -9.10 -9.14 18.01
CA ARG A 219 -8.73 -7.89 17.36
C ARG A 219 -7.49 -8.12 16.50
N GLN A 220 -7.65 -7.91 15.21
CA GLN A 220 -6.56 -7.91 14.24
C GLN A 220 -5.84 -6.55 14.27
N PRO A 221 -4.50 -6.51 14.19
CA PRO A 221 -3.74 -5.27 14.29
C PRO A 221 -3.76 -4.45 13.01
N VAL A 222 -3.70 -5.08 11.82
CA VAL A 222 -3.80 -4.44 10.49
C VAL A 222 -2.87 -3.20 10.40
N PRO A 223 -1.54 -3.40 10.36
CA PRO A 223 -0.59 -2.30 10.24
C PRO A 223 -0.75 -1.57 8.90
N THR A 224 -0.77 -0.23 8.93
CA THR A 224 -1.05 0.59 7.73
C THR A 224 -0.02 1.68 7.46
N SER A 225 0.88 1.96 8.41
CA SER A 225 2.00 2.85 8.12
C SER A 225 3.20 2.62 9.02
N VAL A 226 4.40 2.91 8.52
CA VAL A 226 5.67 2.95 9.23
C VAL A 226 6.40 4.27 8.90
N ALA A 227 6.98 4.90 9.91
CA ALA A 227 7.83 6.08 9.75
C ALA A 227 8.98 6.07 10.75
N VAL A 228 10.08 6.73 10.43
CA VAL A 228 11.23 6.86 11.34
C VAL A 228 11.10 8.17 12.12
N GLY A 229 11.19 8.08 13.45
CA GLY A 229 11.21 9.24 14.31
C GLY A 229 12.58 9.91 14.38
N PRO A 230 12.67 11.15 14.91
CA PRO A 230 13.96 11.82 15.14
C PRO A 230 14.93 11.10 16.08
N ASP A 231 14.42 10.11 16.82
CA ASP A 231 15.16 9.21 17.70
C ASP A 231 15.71 7.97 16.97
N GLY A 232 15.43 7.81 15.67
CA GLY A 232 15.81 6.66 14.87
C GLY A 232 14.96 5.41 15.11
N ALA A 233 13.83 5.53 15.82
CA ALA A 233 12.90 4.42 16.03
C ALA A 233 11.84 4.36 14.93
N PHE A 234 11.37 3.14 14.61
CA PHE A 234 10.20 2.95 13.76
C PHE A 234 8.90 3.15 14.56
N TYR A 235 8.03 4.01 14.03
CA TYR A 235 6.67 4.26 14.52
C TYR A 235 5.69 3.64 13.55
N VAL A 236 4.81 2.77 14.05
CA VAL A 236 3.85 2.03 13.21
C VAL A 236 2.41 2.38 13.60
N CYS A 237 1.61 2.72 12.59
CA CYS A 237 0.18 2.95 12.73
C CYS A 237 -0.60 1.65 12.44
N LEU A 238 -1.63 1.40 13.24
CA LEU A 238 -2.47 0.19 13.19
C LEU A 238 -3.94 0.60 13.04
N VAL A 239 -4.70 -0.10 12.20
CA VAL A 239 -6.16 0.03 12.13
C VAL A 239 -6.78 -1.18 12.81
N CYS A 240 -7.17 -1.03 14.08
CA CYS A 240 -7.82 -2.12 14.78
C CYS A 240 -9.18 -2.43 14.13
N CYS A 241 -9.32 -3.62 13.53
CA CYS A 241 -10.63 -4.14 13.13
C CYS A 241 -11.06 -5.24 14.10
N TRP A 242 -12.38 -5.29 14.33
CA TRP A 242 -13.01 -6.35 15.10
C TRP A 242 -13.21 -7.54 14.16
N ALA A 243 -12.61 -8.69 14.45
CA ALA A 243 -13.00 -9.92 13.77
C ALA A 243 -14.34 -10.37 14.38
N GLY A 244 -15.44 -9.93 13.79
CA GLY A 244 -16.81 -10.32 14.14
C GLY A 244 -17.40 -11.21 13.05
N HIS A 245 -17.93 -12.36 13.49
CA HIS A 245 -18.52 -13.49 12.75
C HIS A 245 -19.26 -13.21 11.44
#